data_AF-A0A6L8CSZ8-F1
#
_entry.id   AF-A0A6L8CSZ8-F1
#
_cell.length_a   1.000
_cell.length_b   1.000
_cell.length_c   1.000
_cell.angle_alpha   90.00
_cell.angle_beta   90.00
_cell.angle_gamma   90.00
#
_symmetry.space_group_name_H-M   'P 1'
#
loop_
_entity.id
_entity.type
_entity.pdbx_description
1 polymer ?
#
loop_
_entity_poly.entity_id
_entity_poly.type
_entity_poly.pdbx_seq_one_letter_code
_entity_poly.pdbx_strand_id
1 'polypeptide(L)'
;MKKITLFILGWIAILIVVAGILLIPAAQACDDFLGLKVAPENRCSEYKRSQYHYPASIEHRIVERQGGRIWSPYTDREFSSIKETDIEHIVAAAEAHDSGLCARPIEDRKKFARDLENLTLASPRVNRWQKSDKDAAEWLPDHHRCWYVQTIVSVKRKWKLSVDQAEADALRAVLEGCD
;
A
#
# COMPACT_ATOMS: atom_id res chain seq x y z
N MET A 1 -81.45 54.07 0.47
CA MET A 1 -81.28 53.72 -0.97
C MET A 1 -79.79 53.63 -1.26
N LYS A 2 -79.39 52.61 -2.06
CA LYS A 2 -78.02 52.25 -2.50
C LYS A 2 -77.16 51.53 -1.46
N LYS A 3 -76.46 50.43 -1.74
CA LYS A 3 -76.53 49.32 -2.70
C LYS A 3 -75.49 48.31 -2.15
N ILE A 4 -75.84 47.03 -2.09
CA ILE A 4 -74.94 45.92 -1.73
C ILE A 4 -73.86 45.79 -2.82
N THR A 5 -72.60 45.55 -2.45
CA THR A 5 -71.67 44.82 -3.31
C THR A 5 -70.71 43.99 -2.47
N LEU A 6 -70.93 42.68 -2.55
CA LEU A 6 -70.12 41.58 -2.07
C LEU A 6 -68.97 41.39 -3.06
N PHE A 7 -67.71 41.32 -2.60
CA PHE A 7 -66.61 40.80 -3.41
C PHE A 7 -65.99 39.59 -2.71
N ILE A 8 -65.92 38.53 -3.49
CA ILE A 8 -65.58 37.16 -3.15
C ILE A 8 -64.17 36.87 -3.70
N LEU A 9 -63.40 36.12 -2.90
CA LEU A 9 -62.26 35.23 -3.21
C LEU A 9 -60.96 35.80 -3.78
N GLY A 10 -59.87 35.39 -3.12
CA GLY A 10 -58.52 35.44 -3.66
C GLY A 10 -57.46 34.95 -2.67
N TRP A 11 -57.64 33.77 -2.04
CA TRP A 11 -56.56 33.14 -1.27
C TRP A 11 -55.60 32.47 -2.26
N ILE A 12 -54.51 33.15 -2.58
CA ILE A 12 -53.39 32.55 -3.32
C ILE A 12 -52.63 31.67 -2.33
N ALA A 13 -52.87 30.36 -2.40
CA ALA A 13 -52.04 29.37 -1.74
C ALA A 13 -50.71 29.27 -2.50
N ILE A 14 -49.65 29.87 -1.96
CA ILE A 14 -48.29 29.70 -2.45
C ILE A 14 -47.83 28.30 -2.05
N LEU A 15 -47.89 27.36 -2.99
CA LEU A 15 -47.25 26.05 -2.88
C LEU A 15 -45.73 26.24 -2.99
N ILE A 16 -45.05 26.39 -1.85
CA ILE A 16 -43.60 26.25 -1.77
C ILE A 16 -43.29 24.76 -1.89
N VAL A 17 -42.94 24.32 -3.11
CA VAL A 17 -42.34 23.01 -3.32
C VAL A 17 -40.91 23.09 -2.75
N VAL A 18 -40.75 22.71 -1.49
CA VAL A 18 -39.42 22.41 -0.94
C VAL A 18 -38.98 21.11 -1.60
N ALA A 19 -38.22 21.23 -2.68
CA ALA A 19 -37.46 20.11 -3.21
C ALA A 19 -36.46 19.69 -2.13
N GLY A 20 -36.84 18.66 -1.37
CA GLY A 20 -35.95 18.03 -0.40
C GLY A 20 -34.76 17.46 -1.16
N ILE A 21 -33.63 18.17 -1.12
CA ILE A 21 -32.35 17.63 -1.51
C ILE A 21 -32.07 16.51 -0.50
N LEU A 22 -32.31 15.27 -0.92
CA LEU A 22 -31.80 14.09 -0.24
C LEU A 22 -30.27 14.22 -0.25
N LEU A 23 -29.70 14.73 0.84
CA LEU A 23 -28.29 14.55 1.16
C LEU A 23 -28.11 13.06 1.44
N ILE A 24 -27.92 12.29 0.39
CA ILE A 24 -27.32 10.96 0.49
C ILE A 24 -25.97 11.22 1.18
N PRO A 25 -25.71 10.66 2.38
CA PRO A 25 -24.36 10.66 2.87
C PRO A 25 -23.58 9.92 1.80
N ALA A 26 -22.63 10.59 1.15
CA ALA A 26 -21.63 9.89 0.36
C ALA A 26 -21.10 8.80 1.29
N ALA A 27 -21.41 7.53 0.98
CA ALA A 27 -20.77 6.43 1.65
C ALA A 27 -19.29 6.78 1.60
N GLN A 28 -18.64 6.90 2.77
CA GLN A 28 -17.21 7.13 2.85
C GLN A 28 -16.60 6.06 1.95
N ALA A 29 -16.22 6.44 0.74
CA ALA A 29 -15.50 5.54 -0.13
C ALA A 29 -14.26 5.23 0.71
N CYS A 30 -14.08 3.98 1.10
CA CYS A 30 -12.79 3.57 1.64
C CYS A 30 -11.78 4.04 0.60
N ASP A 31 -10.96 5.03 0.94
CA ASP A 31 -10.03 5.62 -0.02
C ASP A 31 -9.21 4.46 -0.59
N ASP A 32 -9.36 4.24 -1.90
CA ASP A 32 -8.75 3.14 -2.63
C ASP A 32 -7.58 3.69 -3.41
N PHE A 33 -6.39 3.16 -3.15
CA PHE A 33 -5.19 3.49 -3.90
C PHE A 33 -4.82 2.29 -4.78
N LEU A 34 -5.22 2.33 -6.06
CA LEU A 34 -4.91 1.28 -7.04
C LEU A 34 -5.38 -0.13 -6.60
N GLY A 35 -6.53 -0.23 -5.92
CA GLY A 35 -7.05 -1.48 -5.34
C GLY A 35 -6.47 -1.83 -3.97
N LEU A 36 -5.73 -0.91 -3.33
CA LEU A 36 -5.26 -1.03 -1.95
C LEU A 36 -6.15 -0.20 -1.02
N LYS A 37 -6.51 -0.81 0.11
CA LYS A 37 -7.17 -0.10 1.20
C LYS A 37 -6.21 0.94 1.79
N VAL A 38 -6.55 2.22 1.71
CA VAL A 38 -5.86 3.27 2.46
C VAL A 38 -6.34 3.27 3.91
N ALA A 39 -5.45 3.01 4.85
CA ALA A 39 -5.76 3.01 6.28
C ALA A 39 -4.48 3.19 7.11
N PRO A 40 -4.56 3.84 8.29
CA PRO A 40 -3.44 3.88 9.22
C PRO A 40 -2.93 2.47 9.54
N GLU A 41 -1.62 2.35 9.69
CA GLU A 41 -1.01 1.13 10.18
C GLU A 41 -1.63 0.66 11.49
N ASN A 42 -1.74 -0.66 11.66
CA ASN A 42 -2.32 -1.25 12.85
C ASN A 42 -1.58 -2.53 13.23
N ARG A 43 -0.51 -2.37 14.00
CA ARG A 43 0.23 -3.47 14.64
C ARG A 43 -0.63 -4.18 15.68
N CYS A 44 -1.38 -5.19 15.23
CA CYS A 44 -2.31 -5.92 16.08
C CYS A 44 -1.67 -7.03 16.95
N SER A 45 -0.35 -7.23 16.84
CA SER A 45 0.43 -8.11 17.72
C SER A 45 1.89 -7.68 17.78
N GLU A 46 2.66 -8.18 18.74
CA GLU A 46 4.12 -8.01 18.74
C GLU A 46 4.74 -8.64 17.48
N TYR A 47 5.55 -7.87 16.75
CA TYR A 47 6.33 -8.40 15.62
C TYR A 47 7.41 -9.36 16.11
N LYS A 48 7.42 -10.58 15.55
CA LYS A 48 8.43 -11.60 15.85
C LYS A 48 9.03 -12.12 14.56
N ARG A 49 10.32 -11.86 14.32
CA ARG A 49 11.05 -12.33 13.14
C ARG A 49 10.95 -13.85 12.92
N SER A 50 10.82 -14.62 13.99
CA SER A 50 10.63 -16.08 13.94
C SER A 50 9.34 -16.52 13.22
N GLN A 51 8.32 -15.66 13.13
CA GLN A 51 7.07 -15.93 12.41
C GLN A 51 7.20 -15.71 10.89
N TYR A 52 8.29 -15.10 10.45
CA TYR A 52 8.59 -14.77 9.05
C TYR A 52 9.81 -15.55 8.55
N HIS A 53 9.98 -16.79 9.04
CA HIS A 53 11.12 -17.61 8.66
C HIS A 53 11.06 -18.04 7.18
N TYR A 54 12.20 -18.00 6.50
CA TYR A 54 12.43 -18.55 5.15
C TYR A 54 13.74 -19.36 5.14
N PRO A 55 13.86 -20.38 4.26
CA PRO A 55 15.07 -21.18 4.16
C PRO A 55 16.19 -20.42 3.44
N ALA A 56 17.45 -20.68 3.80
CA ALA A 56 18.61 -20.07 3.15
C ALA A 56 18.67 -20.35 1.64
N SER A 57 18.14 -21.49 1.19
CA SER A 57 18.10 -21.86 -0.23
C SER A 57 17.31 -20.90 -1.12
N ILE A 58 16.52 -19.99 -0.53
CA ILE A 58 15.78 -18.99 -1.31
C ILE A 58 16.71 -17.99 -2.01
N GLU A 59 17.91 -17.74 -1.48
CA GLU A 59 18.90 -16.85 -2.10
C GLU A 59 19.26 -17.29 -3.51
N HIS A 60 19.48 -18.59 -3.71
CA HIS A 60 19.75 -19.16 -5.04
C HIS A 60 18.58 -18.98 -6.01
N ARG A 61 17.34 -19.02 -5.52
CA ARG A 61 16.14 -18.80 -6.36
C ARG A 61 15.99 -17.33 -6.77
N ILE A 62 16.45 -16.40 -5.93
CA ILE A 62 16.50 -14.98 -6.28
C ILE A 62 17.52 -14.77 -7.39
N VAL A 63 18.74 -15.32 -7.25
CA VAL A 63 19.79 -15.26 -8.28
C VAL A 63 19.32 -15.86 -9.61
N GLU A 64 18.65 -17.02 -9.58
CA GLU A 64 18.06 -17.64 -10.77
C GLU A 64 17.05 -16.71 -11.46
N ARG A 65 16.13 -16.10 -10.69
CA ARG A 65 15.17 -15.12 -11.23
C ARG A 65 15.82 -13.85 -11.79
N GLN A 66 17.01 -13.50 -11.30
CA GLN A 66 17.82 -12.39 -11.80
C GLN A 66 18.72 -12.80 -12.98
N GLY A 67 18.44 -13.93 -13.65
CA GLY A 67 19.20 -14.40 -14.80
C GLY A 67 20.60 -14.91 -14.44
N GLY A 68 20.79 -15.38 -13.21
CA GLY A 68 22.08 -15.85 -12.69
C GLY A 68 22.96 -14.74 -12.13
N ARG A 69 22.50 -13.48 -12.13
CA ARG A 69 23.25 -12.33 -11.60
C ARG A 69 23.05 -12.19 -10.10
N ILE A 70 24.10 -11.76 -9.41
CA ILE A 70 24.04 -11.39 -7.99
C ILE A 70 23.95 -9.86 -7.97
N TRP A 71 22.74 -9.32 -8.13
CA TRP A 71 22.55 -7.90 -8.43
C TRP A 71 21.48 -7.27 -7.55
N SER A 72 21.72 -6.01 -7.13
CA SER A 72 20.75 -5.25 -6.36
C SER A 72 20.07 -4.17 -7.20
N PRO A 73 18.74 -4.23 -7.38
CA PRO A 73 17.99 -3.18 -8.07
C PRO A 73 18.03 -1.85 -7.33
N TYR A 74 18.30 -1.83 -6.03
CA TYR A 74 18.29 -0.58 -5.27
C TYR A 74 19.48 0.33 -5.58
N THR A 75 20.61 -0.27 -5.95
CA THR A 75 21.90 0.42 -6.15
C THR A 75 22.46 0.21 -7.56
N ASP A 76 21.73 -0.51 -8.41
CA ASP A 76 22.15 -0.96 -9.74
C ASP A 76 23.53 -1.66 -9.74
N ARG A 77 23.91 -2.26 -8.61
CA ARG A 77 25.22 -2.86 -8.38
C ARG A 77 25.16 -4.37 -8.50
N GLU A 78 26.12 -4.92 -9.24
CA GLU A 78 26.42 -6.35 -9.24
C GLU A 78 27.50 -6.68 -8.20
N PHE A 79 27.33 -7.80 -7.50
CA PHE A 79 28.21 -8.30 -6.45
C PHE A 79 29.00 -9.51 -6.95
N SER A 80 30.20 -9.70 -6.40
CA SER A 80 31.04 -10.84 -6.78
C SER A 80 30.61 -12.15 -6.13
N SER A 81 29.86 -12.06 -5.02
CA SER A 81 29.40 -13.21 -4.24
C SER A 81 28.13 -12.89 -3.46
N ILE A 82 27.26 -13.90 -3.28
CA ILE A 82 26.08 -13.83 -2.41
C ILE A 82 26.44 -13.51 -0.95
N LYS A 83 27.68 -13.81 -0.53
CA LYS A 83 28.18 -13.47 0.81
C LYS A 83 28.27 -11.96 1.08
N GLU A 84 28.25 -11.14 0.03
CA GLU A 84 28.23 -9.68 0.13
C GLU A 84 26.82 -9.10 0.22
N THR A 85 25.79 -9.93 0.08
CA THR A 85 24.39 -9.51 0.03
C THR A 85 23.60 -10.03 1.22
N ASP A 86 22.47 -9.38 1.47
CA ASP A 86 21.36 -9.92 2.24
C ASP A 86 20.16 -10.14 1.30
N ILE A 87 19.31 -11.10 1.68
CA ILE A 87 17.95 -11.21 1.15
C ILE A 87 17.13 -10.04 1.70
N GLU A 88 16.54 -9.29 0.78
CA GLU A 88 15.74 -8.10 1.05
C GLU A 88 14.27 -8.37 0.74
N HIS A 89 13.39 -7.98 1.67
CA HIS A 89 11.94 -7.94 1.44
C HIS A 89 11.55 -6.55 0.93
N ILE A 90 11.09 -6.45 -0.32
CA ILE A 90 10.73 -5.18 -0.95
C ILE A 90 9.70 -4.42 -0.11
N VAL A 91 8.58 -5.07 0.22
CA VAL A 91 7.74 -4.73 1.38
C VAL A 91 8.31 -5.47 2.58
N ALA A 92 8.88 -4.74 3.55
CA ALA A 92 9.53 -5.33 4.70
C ALA A 92 8.57 -6.22 5.52
N ALA A 93 9.10 -7.23 6.20
CA ALA A 93 8.26 -8.13 6.99
C ALA A 93 7.56 -7.45 8.18
N ALA A 94 8.21 -6.46 8.79
CA ALA A 94 7.63 -5.65 9.86
C ALA A 94 6.58 -4.67 9.32
N GLU A 95 6.89 -3.96 8.23
CA GLU A 95 5.91 -3.15 7.48
C GLU A 95 4.65 -3.95 7.13
N ALA A 96 4.82 -5.13 6.51
CA ALA A 96 3.69 -5.99 6.17
C ALA A 96 2.91 -6.50 7.40
N HIS A 97 3.58 -6.62 8.56
CA HIS A 97 2.93 -6.95 9.83
C HIS A 97 1.93 -5.87 10.22
N ASP A 98 2.36 -4.62 10.13
CA ASP A 98 1.61 -3.43 10.54
C ASP A 98 0.51 -3.08 9.54
N SER A 99 0.75 -3.39 8.27
CA SER A 99 -0.22 -3.32 7.17
C SER A 99 -1.20 -4.51 7.10
N GLY A 100 -1.24 -5.38 8.10
CA GLY A 100 -2.32 -6.37 8.29
C GLY A 100 -1.92 -7.84 8.39
N LEU A 101 -0.66 -8.22 8.15
CA LEU A 101 -0.23 -9.62 8.34
C LEU A 101 -0.26 -10.05 9.82
N CYS A 102 -0.23 -9.12 10.77
CA CYS A 102 -0.38 -9.41 12.20
C CYS A 102 -1.68 -10.17 12.53
N ALA A 103 -2.72 -10.04 11.69
CA ALA A 103 -4.01 -10.71 11.87
C ALA A 103 -4.06 -12.08 11.15
N ARG A 104 -3.04 -12.42 10.36
CA ARG A 104 -2.99 -13.66 9.57
C ARG A 104 -2.34 -14.79 10.37
N PRO A 105 -2.69 -16.07 10.09
CA PRO A 105 -1.99 -17.22 10.66
C PRO A 105 -0.49 -17.18 10.38
N ILE A 106 0.32 -17.76 11.27
CA ILE A 106 1.80 -17.81 11.12
C ILE A 106 2.22 -18.45 9.79
N GLU A 107 1.49 -19.44 9.29
CA GLU A 107 1.79 -20.07 8.01
C GLU A 107 1.63 -19.11 6.81
N ASP A 108 0.73 -18.14 6.88
CA ASP A 108 0.63 -17.11 5.84
C ASP A 108 1.79 -16.11 5.93
N ARG A 109 2.23 -15.74 7.13
CA ARG A 109 3.42 -14.89 7.35
C ARG A 109 4.70 -15.55 6.81
N LYS A 110 4.81 -16.87 7.01
CA LYS A 110 5.86 -17.71 6.43
C LYS A 110 5.79 -17.78 4.91
N LYS A 111 4.60 -17.85 4.31
CA LYS A 111 4.45 -17.81 2.85
C LYS A 111 4.85 -16.42 2.31
N PHE A 112 4.44 -15.33 2.96
CA PHE A 112 4.87 -13.97 2.62
C PHE A 112 6.38 -13.85 2.64
N ALA A 113 7.02 -14.37 3.69
CA ALA A 113 8.46 -14.32 3.83
C ALA A 113 9.24 -15.08 2.73
N ARG A 114 8.57 -16.00 2.02
CA ARG A 114 9.13 -16.80 0.92
C ARG A 114 8.69 -16.31 -0.47
N ASP A 115 7.95 -15.21 -0.53
CA ASP A 115 7.39 -14.72 -1.78
C ASP A 115 8.48 -14.14 -2.69
N LEU A 116 8.85 -14.87 -3.74
CA LEU A 116 9.89 -14.44 -4.68
C LEU A 116 9.55 -13.14 -5.44
N GLU A 117 8.30 -12.72 -5.48
CA GLU A 117 7.91 -11.42 -6.04
C GLU A 117 8.16 -10.27 -5.07
N ASN A 118 8.33 -10.57 -3.78
CA ASN A 118 8.68 -9.60 -2.74
C ASN A 118 10.15 -9.69 -2.33
N LEU A 119 10.98 -10.46 -3.03
CA LEU A 119 12.36 -10.72 -2.63
C LEU A 119 13.38 -10.23 -3.67
N THR A 120 14.43 -9.59 -3.18
CA THR A 120 15.59 -9.19 -3.98
C THR A 120 16.88 -9.32 -3.17
N LEU A 121 18.01 -8.93 -3.76
CA LEU A 121 19.31 -8.82 -3.08
C LEU A 121 19.63 -7.35 -2.81
N ALA A 122 20.23 -7.09 -1.65
CA ALA A 122 20.77 -5.77 -1.31
C ALA A 122 22.04 -5.92 -0.49
N SER A 123 22.89 -4.89 -0.46
CA SER A 123 24.00 -4.88 0.49
C SER A 123 23.47 -4.81 1.93
N PRO A 124 24.20 -5.36 2.93
CA PRO A 124 23.83 -5.22 4.33
C PRO A 124 23.67 -3.77 4.80
N ARG A 125 24.39 -2.82 4.19
CA ARG A 125 24.25 -1.39 4.49
C ARG A 125 22.87 -0.87 4.09
N VAL A 126 22.41 -1.24 2.90
CA VAL A 126 21.11 -0.78 2.38
C VAL A 126 19.97 -1.47 3.13
N ASN A 127 19.99 -2.81 3.23
CA ASN A 127 18.95 -3.60 3.89
C ASN A 127 18.82 -3.22 5.37
N ARG A 128 19.90 -3.31 6.16
CA ARG A 128 19.80 -3.26 7.63
C ARG A 128 19.75 -1.84 8.21
N TRP A 129 20.22 -0.83 7.48
CA TRP A 129 20.41 0.52 8.04
C TRP A 129 19.70 1.62 7.27
N GLN A 130 19.71 1.58 5.93
CA GLN A 130 19.04 2.62 5.15
C GLN A 130 17.54 2.34 5.04
N LYS A 131 17.17 1.20 4.46
CA LYS A 131 15.77 0.79 4.32
C LYS A 131 15.24 0.26 5.65
N SER A 132 15.81 -0.81 6.18
CA SER A 132 15.31 -1.49 7.38
C SER A 132 13.83 -1.84 7.22
N ASP A 133 12.98 -1.46 8.18
CA ASP A 133 11.55 -1.75 8.19
C ASP A 133 10.71 -0.65 7.53
N LYS A 134 11.35 0.36 6.92
CA LYS A 134 10.68 1.51 6.32
C LYS A 134 9.79 1.15 5.14
N ASP A 135 8.71 1.90 5.01
CA ASP A 135 7.83 1.92 3.85
C ASP A 135 8.36 2.83 2.72
N ALA A 136 7.54 3.07 1.69
CA ALA A 136 7.89 3.94 0.57
C ALA A 136 7.85 5.44 0.88
N ALA A 137 7.16 5.87 1.96
CA ALA A 137 7.18 7.26 2.41
C ALA A 137 8.49 7.60 3.12
N GLU A 138 9.07 6.63 3.84
CA GLU A 138 10.28 6.82 4.62
C GLU A 138 11.56 6.49 3.83
N TRP A 139 11.49 5.60 2.83
CA TRP A 139 12.65 5.22 2.03
C TRP A 139 12.31 4.84 0.58
N LEU A 140 13.09 5.38 -0.36
CA LEU A 140 13.10 5.00 -1.78
C LEU A 140 14.54 4.65 -2.21
N PRO A 141 14.72 3.69 -3.12
CA PRO A 141 16.04 3.38 -3.67
C PRO A 141 16.56 4.52 -4.56
N ASP A 142 17.88 4.59 -4.73
CA ASP A 142 18.51 5.56 -5.63
C ASP A 142 18.25 5.21 -7.11
N HIS A 143 18.10 3.92 -7.41
CA HIS A 143 17.84 3.40 -8.75
C HIS A 143 16.52 2.62 -8.83
N HIS A 144 16.00 2.44 -10.05
CA HIS A 144 14.85 1.56 -10.32
C HIS A 144 13.58 1.85 -9.48
N ARG A 145 13.32 3.14 -9.19
CA ARG A 145 12.18 3.57 -8.35
C ARG A 145 10.82 3.13 -8.88
N CYS A 146 10.59 3.20 -10.19
CA CYS A 146 9.35 2.73 -10.81
C CYS A 146 9.08 1.26 -10.55
N TRP A 147 10.09 0.41 -10.80
CA TRP A 147 10.01 -1.01 -10.48
C TRP A 147 9.73 -1.24 -8.99
N TYR A 148 10.38 -0.49 -8.10
CA TYR A 148 10.21 -0.62 -6.65
C TYR A 148 8.77 -0.35 -6.23
N VAL A 149 8.20 0.81 -6.59
CA VAL A 149 6.85 1.19 -6.17
C VAL A 149 5.77 0.33 -6.84
N GLN A 150 5.96 -0.06 -8.11
CA GLN A 150 5.07 -1.00 -8.79
C GLN A 150 5.09 -2.36 -8.10
N THR A 151 6.26 -2.82 -7.65
CA THR A 151 6.39 -4.08 -6.91
C THR A 151 5.73 -4.00 -5.55
N ILE A 152 5.87 -2.89 -4.80
CA ILE A 152 5.16 -2.67 -3.55
C ILE A 152 3.64 -2.78 -3.76
N VAL A 153 3.09 -2.06 -4.74
CA VAL A 153 1.65 -2.11 -5.04
C VAL A 153 1.21 -3.54 -5.37
N SER A 154 1.97 -4.24 -6.22
CA SER A 154 1.65 -5.63 -6.60
C SER A 154 1.67 -6.59 -5.40
N VAL A 155 2.71 -6.52 -4.57
CA VAL A 155 2.85 -7.35 -3.36
C VAL A 155 1.76 -7.03 -2.35
N LYS A 156 1.51 -5.75 -2.04
CA LYS A 156 0.46 -5.35 -1.09
C LYS A 156 -0.92 -5.82 -1.58
N ARG A 157 -1.22 -5.75 -2.88
CA ARG A 157 -2.46 -6.28 -3.46
C ARG A 157 -2.56 -7.79 -3.31
N LYS A 158 -1.50 -8.53 -3.67
CA LYS A 158 -1.44 -9.99 -3.56
C LYS A 158 -1.72 -10.48 -2.14
N TRP A 159 -1.17 -9.78 -1.15
CA TRP A 159 -1.27 -10.13 0.27
C TRP A 159 -2.42 -9.44 1.00
N LYS A 160 -3.21 -8.62 0.30
CA LYS A 160 -4.33 -7.83 0.84
C LYS A 160 -3.91 -6.96 2.03
N LEU A 161 -2.76 -6.31 1.89
CA LEU A 161 -2.20 -5.38 2.87
C LEU A 161 -2.77 -3.98 2.62
N SER A 162 -2.89 -3.20 3.69
CA SER A 162 -3.16 -1.77 3.57
C SER A 162 -1.91 -0.98 3.20
N VAL A 163 -2.16 0.26 2.82
CA VAL A 163 -1.18 1.33 2.61
C VAL A 163 -1.67 2.48 3.48
N ASP A 164 -0.79 3.15 4.22
CA ASP A 164 -1.21 4.35 4.94
C ASP A 164 -1.27 5.56 4.00
N GLN A 165 -1.75 6.71 4.48
CA GLN A 165 -1.90 7.87 3.61
C GLN A 165 -0.54 8.40 3.10
N ALA A 166 0.49 8.39 3.95
CA ALA A 166 1.81 8.92 3.58
C ALA A 166 2.47 8.00 2.53
N GLU A 167 2.38 6.69 2.72
CA GLU A 167 2.88 5.71 1.77
C GLU A 167 2.11 5.80 0.44
N ALA A 168 0.78 5.94 0.47
CA ALA A 168 -0.03 6.07 -0.75
C ALA A 168 0.37 7.31 -1.56
N ASP A 169 0.66 8.42 -0.88
CA ASP A 169 1.09 9.67 -1.52
C ASP A 169 2.50 9.53 -2.12
N ALA A 170 3.43 8.90 -1.41
CA ALA A 170 4.77 8.63 -1.91
C ALA A 170 4.76 7.68 -3.12
N LEU A 171 3.97 6.60 -3.06
CA LEU A 171 3.78 5.68 -4.18
C LEU A 171 3.19 6.40 -5.40
N ARG A 172 2.16 7.25 -5.20
CA ARG A 172 1.55 8.05 -6.28
C ARG A 172 2.56 8.98 -6.92
N ALA A 173 3.31 9.73 -6.12
CA ALA A 173 4.29 10.70 -6.61
C ALA A 173 5.39 10.05 -7.48
N VAL A 174 5.84 8.84 -7.13
CA VAL A 174 6.81 8.11 -7.96
C VAL A 174 6.14 7.57 -9.22
N LEU A 175 4.94 6.99 -9.11
CA LEU A 175 4.21 6.40 -10.23
C LEU A 175 3.82 7.40 -11.33
N GLU A 176 3.59 8.67 -10.98
CA GLU A 176 3.33 9.75 -11.94
C GLU A 176 4.49 9.97 -12.93
N GLY A 177 5.73 9.61 -12.54
CA GLY A 177 6.92 9.71 -13.37
C GLY A 177 7.35 8.39 -14.04
N CYS A 178 6.50 7.37 -14.00
CA CYS A 178 6.79 6.05 -14.58
C CYS A 178 6.12 5.88 -15.94
N ASP A 179 6.88 5.36 -16.91
CA ASP A 179 6.41 5.03 -18.26
C ASP A 179 5.67 3.68 -18.34
#